data_AF-T1CJZ4-F1
#
_entry.id   AF-T1CJZ4-F1
#
_cell.length_a   1.000
_cell.length_b   1.000
_cell.length_c   1.000
_cell.angle_alpha   90.00
_cell.angle_beta   90.00
_cell.angle_gamma   90.00
#
_symmetry.space_group_name_H-M   'P 1'
#
loop_
_entity.id
_entity.type
_entity.pdbx_description
1 polymer ?
#
loop_
_entity_poly.entity_id
_entity_poly.type
_entity_poly.pdbx_seq_one_letter_code
_entity_poly.pdbx_strand_id
1 'polypeptide(L)'
;RLKRYVCDTSRAVSDAINAGERVLFEGAQGSLLDVDHGTYPYVTSSHPIAGGVTIGSGVGPTKISGVIGVIKAYTSRVGDGPFPTELKDSLGDAIRERGREYGTTTGRPRRIGWLDGVLLSYAARINGMTHIAINSMDVLSGRERVRVAVAYELDGKVI
;
A
#
# COMPACT_ATOMS: atom_id res chain seq x y z
N ARG A 1 -10.39 -31.27 -8.98
CA ARG A 1 -9.13 -30.98 -8.23
C ARG A 1 -9.34 -29.99 -7.06
N LEU A 2 -10.07 -28.88 -7.24
CA LEU A 2 -10.24 -27.85 -6.19
C LEU A 2 -11.29 -28.17 -5.10
N LYS A 3 -12.27 -29.03 -5.39
CA LYS A 3 -13.40 -29.35 -4.50
C LYS A 3 -13.01 -29.64 -3.04
N ARG A 4 -11.87 -30.28 -2.80
CA ARG A 4 -11.38 -30.62 -1.45
C ARG A 4 -10.95 -29.43 -0.58
N TYR A 5 -10.81 -28.25 -1.18
CA TYR A 5 -10.40 -27.02 -0.48
C TYR A 5 -11.57 -26.04 -0.31
N VAL A 6 -12.72 -26.30 -0.94
CA VAL A 6 -13.90 -25.43 -0.85
C VAL A 6 -14.55 -25.65 0.51
N CYS A 7 -14.66 -24.61 1.31
CA CYS A 7 -15.30 -24.61 2.61
C CYS A 7 -15.89 -23.22 2.93
N ASP A 8 -16.64 -23.15 4.04
CA ASP A 8 -17.03 -21.87 4.63
C ASP A 8 -15.80 -21.24 5.31
N THR A 9 -15.15 -20.33 4.60
CA THR A 9 -13.93 -19.66 5.07
C THR A 9 -14.21 -18.66 6.18
N SER A 10 -15.41 -18.07 6.24
CA SER A 10 -15.76 -17.14 7.32
C SER A 10 -15.83 -17.87 8.65
N ARG A 11 -16.48 -19.04 8.67
CA ARG A 11 -16.50 -19.92 9.84
C ARG A 11 -15.09 -20.38 10.21
N ALA A 12 -14.30 -20.86 9.25
CA ALA A 12 -12.96 -21.36 9.51
C ALA A 12 -12.05 -20.29 10.17
N VAL A 13 -12.09 -19.06 9.69
CA VAL A 13 -11.33 -17.93 10.26
C VAL A 13 -11.87 -17.53 11.63
N SER A 14 -13.20 -17.46 11.79
CA SER A 14 -13.83 -17.11 13.07
C SER A 14 -13.52 -18.15 14.16
N ASP A 15 -13.57 -19.43 13.83
CA ASP A 15 -13.24 -20.52 14.74
C ASP A 15 -11.77 -20.42 15.21
N ALA A 16 -10.82 -20.16 14.30
CA ALA A 16 -9.41 -19.94 14.65
C ALA A 16 -9.22 -18.72 15.58
N ILE A 17 -9.87 -17.59 15.28
CA ILE A 17 -9.82 -16.39 16.12
C ILE A 17 -10.39 -16.69 17.52
N ASN A 18 -11.53 -17.40 17.61
CA ASN A 18 -12.18 -17.72 18.88
C ASN A 18 -11.41 -18.77 19.69
N ALA A 19 -10.63 -19.63 19.04
CA ALA A 19 -9.69 -20.54 19.66
C ALA A 19 -8.42 -19.84 20.20
N GLY A 20 -8.27 -18.52 19.97
CA GLY A 20 -7.11 -17.74 20.39
C GLY A 20 -5.88 -17.93 19.49
N GLU A 21 -6.06 -18.46 18.28
CA GLU A 21 -4.98 -18.60 17.31
C GLU A 21 -4.57 -17.26 16.71
N ARG A 22 -3.34 -17.21 16.18
CA ARG A 22 -2.84 -16.04 15.45
C ARG A 22 -3.23 -16.14 13.99
N VAL A 23 -4.14 -15.27 13.57
CA VAL A 23 -4.56 -15.12 12.18
C VAL A 23 -3.88 -13.91 11.54
N LEU A 24 -3.33 -14.08 10.34
CA LEU A 24 -2.75 -13.02 9.53
C LEU A 24 -3.58 -12.85 8.26
N PHE A 25 -3.99 -11.62 7.98
CA PHE A 25 -4.62 -11.26 6.71
C PHE A 25 -3.58 -10.62 5.79
N GLU A 26 -3.39 -11.20 4.61
CA GLU A 26 -2.49 -10.67 3.59
C GLU A 26 -3.29 -9.77 2.63
N GLY A 27 -2.98 -8.47 2.66
CA GLY A 27 -3.66 -7.48 1.82
C GLY A 27 -3.12 -7.44 0.39
N ALA A 28 -4.03 -7.21 -0.55
CA ALA A 28 -3.70 -6.78 -1.92
C ALA A 28 -4.78 -5.79 -2.38
N GLN A 29 -4.48 -4.74 -3.13
CA GLN A 29 -3.19 -4.12 -3.47
C GLN A 29 -2.73 -3.16 -2.35
N GLY A 30 -2.52 -1.87 -2.63
CA GLY A 30 -2.21 -0.83 -1.65
C GLY A 30 -3.35 0.18 -1.50
N SER A 31 -3.35 0.96 -0.42
CA SER A 31 -4.50 1.84 -0.08
C SER A 31 -4.85 2.88 -1.14
N LEU A 32 -3.86 3.38 -1.90
CA LEU A 32 -4.11 4.35 -2.97
C LEU A 32 -4.68 3.74 -4.26
N LEU A 33 -4.84 2.42 -4.30
CA LEU A 33 -5.55 1.70 -5.34
C LEU A 33 -6.94 1.24 -4.87
N ASP A 34 -7.37 1.62 -3.67
CA ASP A 34 -8.72 1.34 -3.18
C ASP A 34 -9.80 1.98 -4.06
N VAL A 35 -10.92 1.29 -4.27
CA VAL A 35 -11.99 1.77 -5.15
C VAL A 35 -12.65 3.05 -4.64
N ASP A 36 -12.76 3.24 -3.32
CA ASP A 36 -13.35 4.43 -2.70
C ASP A 36 -12.29 5.43 -2.24
N HIS A 37 -11.17 4.92 -1.74
CA HIS A 37 -10.14 5.70 -1.06
C HIS A 37 -8.86 5.91 -1.88
N GLY A 38 -8.80 5.36 -3.09
CA GLY A 38 -7.67 5.51 -3.99
C GLY A 38 -7.77 6.73 -4.89
N THR A 39 -6.81 6.87 -5.80
CA THR A 39 -6.82 7.93 -6.81
C THR A 39 -7.78 7.61 -7.96
N TYR A 40 -9.09 7.60 -7.68
CA TYR A 40 -10.13 7.28 -8.66
C TYR A 40 -10.00 8.16 -9.92
N PRO A 41 -10.19 7.61 -11.15
CA PRO A 41 -10.58 6.23 -11.48
C PRO A 41 -9.41 5.25 -11.62
N TYR A 42 -8.18 5.66 -11.29
CA TYR A 42 -6.97 4.87 -11.49
C TYR A 42 -6.70 3.92 -10.31
N VAL A 43 -7.66 3.04 -10.06
CA VAL A 43 -7.75 2.19 -8.86
C VAL A 43 -8.10 0.75 -9.26
N THR A 44 -8.02 -0.18 -8.30
CA THR A 44 -8.62 -1.51 -8.43
C THR A 44 -10.13 -1.42 -8.15
N SER A 45 -10.86 -2.51 -8.41
CA SER A 45 -12.30 -2.61 -8.17
C SER A 45 -12.62 -3.33 -6.85
N SER A 46 -11.77 -3.16 -5.83
CA SER A 46 -11.91 -3.79 -4.51
C SER A 46 -11.36 -2.88 -3.40
N HIS A 47 -11.34 -3.37 -2.16
CA HIS A 47 -10.90 -2.61 -0.99
C HIS A 47 -9.59 -3.19 -0.39
N PRO A 48 -8.41 -2.71 -0.79
CA PRO A 48 -7.13 -3.08 -0.19
C PRO A 48 -6.91 -2.54 1.23
N ILE A 49 -7.76 -1.61 1.70
CA ILE A 49 -7.65 -1.10 3.06
C ILE A 49 -7.98 -2.19 4.09
N ALA A 50 -7.52 -2.02 5.33
CA ALA A 50 -7.74 -2.97 6.42
C ALA A 50 -9.24 -3.29 6.64
N GLY A 51 -10.13 -2.30 6.40
CA GLY A 51 -11.58 -2.52 6.44
C GLY A 51 -12.07 -3.60 5.47
N GLY A 52 -11.40 -3.80 4.33
CA GLY A 52 -11.71 -4.85 3.35
C GLY A 52 -11.62 -6.27 3.92
N VAL A 53 -10.83 -6.48 4.98
CA VAL A 53 -10.77 -7.76 5.72
C VAL A 53 -12.14 -8.14 6.25
N THR A 54 -12.91 -7.17 6.76
CA THR A 54 -14.19 -7.44 7.41
C THR A 54 -15.19 -8.03 6.43
N ILE A 55 -15.46 -7.31 5.34
CA ILE A 55 -16.39 -7.72 4.28
C ILE A 55 -15.85 -8.87 3.43
N GLY A 56 -14.53 -9.00 3.29
CA GLY A 56 -13.88 -10.03 2.47
C GLY A 56 -13.77 -11.39 3.15
N SER A 57 -13.68 -11.43 4.49
CA SER A 57 -13.54 -12.67 5.27
C SER A 57 -14.72 -12.95 6.22
N GLY A 58 -15.69 -12.04 6.34
CA GLY A 58 -16.82 -12.18 7.25
C GLY A 58 -16.42 -12.06 8.73
N VAL A 59 -15.33 -11.35 9.02
CA VAL A 59 -14.84 -11.13 10.38
C VAL A 59 -15.33 -9.77 10.88
N GLY A 60 -15.92 -9.74 12.08
CA GLY A 60 -16.38 -8.50 12.69
C GLY A 60 -15.23 -7.51 12.93
N PRO A 61 -15.42 -6.19 12.77
CA PRO A 61 -14.35 -5.20 12.86
C PRO A 61 -13.63 -5.20 14.23
N THR A 62 -14.34 -5.53 15.30
CA THR A 62 -13.79 -5.60 16.67
C THR A 62 -12.83 -6.78 16.90
N LYS A 63 -12.70 -7.69 15.95
CA LYS A 63 -11.76 -8.82 16.01
C LYS A 63 -10.38 -8.49 15.43
N ILE A 64 -10.21 -7.32 14.80
CA ILE A 64 -8.91 -6.87 14.26
C ILE A 64 -8.12 -6.24 15.41
N SER A 65 -7.01 -6.88 15.79
CA SER A 65 -6.15 -6.45 16.90
C SER A 65 -5.00 -5.53 16.48
N GLY A 66 -4.67 -5.46 15.20
CA GLY A 66 -3.61 -4.61 14.70
C GLY A 66 -3.55 -4.55 13.18
N VAL A 67 -2.97 -3.47 12.67
CA VAL A 67 -2.81 -3.20 11.23
C VAL A 67 -1.40 -2.70 10.99
N ILE A 68 -0.65 -3.40 10.13
CA ILE A 68 0.72 -3.04 9.75
C ILE A 68 0.69 -2.37 8.39
N GLY A 69 1.03 -1.08 8.34
CA GLY A 69 1.27 -0.36 7.09
C GLY A 69 2.62 -0.73 6.50
N VAL A 70 2.64 -1.41 5.36
CA VAL A 70 3.88 -1.72 4.62
C VAL A 70 4.16 -0.61 3.63
N ILE A 71 5.27 0.11 3.84
CA ILE A 71 5.66 1.25 3.01
C ILE A 71 7.06 1.05 2.46
N LYS A 72 7.30 1.55 1.25
CA LYS A 72 8.66 1.71 0.73
C LYS A 72 9.22 3.05 1.18
N ALA A 73 10.55 3.15 1.31
CA ALA A 73 11.25 4.40 1.62
C ALA A 73 11.12 5.48 0.53
N TYR A 74 10.48 5.16 -0.60
CA TYR A 74 10.15 6.02 -1.73
C TYR A 74 8.82 5.53 -2.33
N THR A 75 8.22 6.31 -3.23
CA THR A 75 6.92 5.98 -3.80
C THR A 75 7.07 5.40 -5.20
N SER A 76 6.23 4.43 -5.58
CA SER A 76 6.24 3.82 -6.92
C SER A 76 4.82 3.63 -7.45
N ARG A 77 4.60 3.82 -8.75
CA ARG A 77 3.31 3.61 -9.42
C ARG A 77 3.51 2.90 -10.77
N VAL A 78 2.72 1.85 -11.04
CA VAL A 78 2.81 1.08 -12.30
C VAL A 78 1.95 1.72 -13.39
N GLY A 79 0.68 2.01 -13.07
CA GLY A 79 -0.30 2.55 -14.01
C GLY A 79 -0.33 4.07 -14.09
N ASP A 80 -1.28 4.57 -14.87
CA ASP A 80 -1.55 6.00 -15.02
C ASP A 80 -2.18 6.60 -13.76
N GLY A 81 -2.37 7.91 -13.77
CA GLY A 81 -3.00 8.70 -12.71
C GLY A 81 -2.06 9.63 -11.95
N PRO A 82 -2.58 10.48 -11.06
CA PRO A 82 -1.80 11.50 -10.37
C PRO A 82 -0.64 10.93 -9.55
N PHE A 83 0.50 11.61 -9.57
CA PHE A 83 1.64 11.21 -8.75
C PHE A 83 2.45 12.46 -8.35
N PRO A 84 2.08 13.12 -7.24
CA PRO A 84 2.62 14.43 -6.87
C PRO A 84 4.14 14.46 -6.68
N THR A 85 4.74 13.38 -6.17
CA THR A 85 6.18 13.30 -5.91
C THR A 85 6.98 12.64 -7.02
N GLU A 86 6.39 12.44 -8.20
CA GLU A 86 7.04 11.75 -9.32
C GLU A 86 8.34 12.44 -9.75
N LEU A 87 9.39 11.64 -9.88
CA LEU A 87 10.70 12.01 -10.39
C LEU A 87 10.80 11.59 -11.85
N LYS A 88 10.98 12.58 -12.72
CA LYS A 88 11.13 12.41 -14.19
C LYS A 88 12.55 12.69 -14.68
N ASP A 89 13.50 12.73 -13.76
CA ASP A 89 14.91 13.00 -13.99
C ASP A 89 15.76 11.74 -13.76
N SER A 90 17.07 11.88 -13.97
CA SER A 90 18.04 10.79 -13.80
C SER A 90 18.08 10.22 -12.38
N LEU A 91 17.64 11.01 -11.39
CA LEU A 91 17.48 10.55 -10.02
C LEU A 91 16.37 9.51 -9.90
N GLY A 92 15.20 9.76 -10.51
CA GLY A 92 14.11 8.79 -10.59
C GLY A 92 14.53 7.48 -11.25
N ASP A 93 15.30 7.56 -12.34
CA ASP A 93 15.85 6.39 -13.03
C ASP A 93 16.85 5.62 -12.15
N ALA A 94 17.75 6.31 -11.44
CA ALA A 94 18.68 5.67 -10.53
C ALA A 94 18.00 4.93 -9.37
N ILE A 95 16.90 5.48 -8.83
CA ILE A 95 16.09 4.78 -7.82
C ILE A 95 15.40 3.56 -8.45
N ARG A 96 14.85 3.70 -9.67
CA ARG A 96 14.19 2.59 -10.39
C ARG A 96 15.12 1.40 -10.59
N GLU A 97 16.33 1.66 -11.09
CA GLU A 97 17.33 0.62 -11.35
C GLU A 97 17.74 -0.11 -10.08
N ARG A 98 18.10 0.65 -9.04
CA ARG A 98 18.55 0.08 -7.77
C ARG A 98 17.43 -0.67 -7.05
N GLY A 99 16.20 -0.17 -7.13
CA GLY A 99 15.01 -0.80 -6.57
C GLY A 99 14.44 -1.94 -7.41
N ARG A 100 14.97 -2.19 -8.62
CA ARG A 100 14.44 -3.14 -9.61
C ARG A 100 12.95 -2.93 -9.85
N GLU A 101 12.55 -1.67 -10.02
CA GLU A 101 11.15 -1.26 -10.09
C GLU A 101 10.57 -1.44 -11.50
N TYR A 102 10.42 -2.70 -11.86
CA TYR A 102 9.92 -3.19 -13.14
C TYR A 102 8.76 -4.18 -12.94
N GLY A 103 7.87 -4.29 -13.93
CA GLY A 103 6.86 -5.35 -13.95
C GLY A 103 7.54 -6.72 -14.10
N THR A 104 7.21 -7.68 -13.24
CA THR A 104 7.85 -9.00 -13.24
C THR A 104 7.59 -9.81 -14.50
N THR A 105 6.42 -9.64 -15.11
CA THR A 105 6.05 -10.32 -16.36
C THR A 105 6.32 -9.48 -17.60
N THR A 106 6.01 -8.18 -17.56
CA THR A 106 6.06 -7.31 -18.75
C THR A 106 7.37 -6.56 -18.90
N GLY A 107 8.19 -6.47 -17.85
CA GLY A 107 9.37 -5.61 -17.82
C GLY A 107 9.05 -4.11 -17.85
N ARG A 108 7.78 -3.70 -17.78
CA ARG A 108 7.39 -2.28 -17.87
C ARG A 108 7.99 -1.49 -16.70
N PRO A 109 8.69 -0.36 -16.94
CA PRO A 109 9.23 0.47 -15.86
C PRO A 109 8.11 1.09 -15.03
N ARG A 110 8.29 1.14 -13.71
CA ARG A 110 7.38 1.85 -12.81
C ARG A 110 7.79 3.31 -12.70
N ARG A 111 6.81 4.18 -12.54
CA ARG A 111 7.02 5.58 -12.16
C ARG A 111 7.52 5.62 -10.73
N ILE A 112 8.48 6.49 -10.44
CA ILE A 112 9.15 6.59 -9.14
C ILE A 112 9.03 8.00 -8.61
N GLY A 113 8.92 8.15 -7.30
CA GLY A 113 8.85 9.44 -6.64
C GLY A 113 9.41 9.39 -5.23
N TRP A 114 9.59 10.56 -4.62
CA TRP A 114 9.94 10.64 -3.20
C TRP A 114 8.86 10.05 -2.30
N LEU A 115 9.24 9.67 -1.07
CA LEU A 115 8.27 9.28 -0.05
C LEU A 115 7.28 10.42 0.16
N ASP A 116 6.00 10.07 0.15
CA ASP A 116 4.92 11.01 0.30
C ASP A 116 4.29 10.90 1.69
N GLY A 117 4.64 11.84 2.58
CA GLY A 117 4.13 11.90 3.95
C GLY A 117 2.66 12.30 4.03
N VAL A 118 2.15 13.05 3.04
CA VAL A 118 0.73 13.43 2.96
C VAL A 118 -0.12 12.19 2.69
N LEU A 119 0.28 11.41 1.68
CA LEU A 119 -0.39 10.14 1.35
C LEU A 119 -0.21 9.08 2.45
N LEU A 120 0.95 9.05 3.11
CA LEU A 120 1.18 8.16 4.24
C LEU A 120 0.25 8.50 5.42
N SER A 121 0.12 9.78 5.77
CA SER A 121 -0.81 10.24 6.82
C SER A 121 -2.27 9.91 6.47
N TYR A 122 -2.65 10.11 5.21
CA TYR A 122 -3.95 9.68 4.69
C TYR A 122 -4.18 8.18 4.85
N ALA A 123 -3.22 7.35 4.41
CA ALA A 123 -3.31 5.91 4.51
C ALA A 123 -3.37 5.43 5.96
N ALA A 124 -2.59 6.03 6.86
CA ALA A 124 -2.59 5.73 8.28
C ALA A 124 -3.97 5.95 8.90
N ARG A 125 -4.63 7.07 8.56
CA ARG A 125 -5.96 7.41 9.06
C ARG A 125 -7.04 6.43 8.60
N ILE A 126 -7.11 6.11 7.31
CA ILE A 126 -8.20 5.27 6.78
C ILE A 126 -8.08 3.79 7.14
N ASN A 127 -6.86 3.33 7.47
CA ASN A 127 -6.61 1.94 7.85
C ASN A 127 -6.62 1.71 9.36
N GLY A 128 -6.56 2.77 10.17
CA GLY A 128 -6.29 2.63 11.60
C GLY A 128 -4.96 1.92 11.86
N MET A 129 -3.89 2.32 11.14
CA MET A 129 -2.58 1.67 11.26
C MET A 129 -2.07 1.72 12.69
N THR A 130 -1.67 0.56 13.23
CA THR A 130 -1.06 0.48 14.56
C THR A 130 0.47 0.37 14.49
N HIS A 131 1.00 -0.08 13.36
CA HIS A 131 2.43 -0.25 13.12
C HIS A 131 2.79 0.12 11.68
N ILE A 132 4.06 0.40 11.43
CA ILE A 132 4.61 0.65 10.09
C ILE A 132 5.84 -0.23 9.89
N ALA A 133 5.93 -0.86 8.72
CA ALA A 133 7.13 -1.53 8.23
C ALA A 133 7.70 -0.75 7.04
N ILE A 134 8.89 -0.18 7.20
CA ILE A 134 9.58 0.61 6.17
C ILE A 134 10.57 -0.28 5.43
N ASN A 135 10.32 -0.48 4.14
CA ASN A 135 11.08 -1.35 3.26
C ASN A 135 11.94 -0.54 2.28
N SER A 136 12.92 -1.22 1.68
CA SER A 136 13.75 -0.68 0.58
C SER A 136 14.53 0.59 0.93
N MET A 137 14.91 0.76 2.20
CA MET A 137 15.75 1.88 2.64
C MET A 137 17.14 1.84 1.99
N ASP A 138 17.66 0.66 1.73
CA ASP A 138 18.95 0.40 1.07
C ASP A 138 19.04 0.96 -0.36
N VAL A 139 17.89 1.17 -1.01
CA VAL A 139 17.79 1.78 -2.35
C VAL A 139 18.18 3.26 -2.32
N LEU A 140 18.04 3.91 -1.16
CA LEU A 140 18.41 5.32 -0.98
C LEU A 140 19.83 5.51 -0.43
N SER A 141 20.55 4.42 -0.11
CA SER A 141 21.89 4.52 0.47
C SER A 141 22.90 5.16 -0.48
N GLY A 142 23.78 6.01 0.07
CA GLY A 142 24.80 6.74 -0.69
C GLY A 142 24.32 8.06 -1.30
N ARG A 143 23.06 8.45 -1.04
CA ARG A 143 22.54 9.76 -1.43
C ARG A 143 22.91 10.81 -0.40
N GLU A 144 23.37 11.98 -0.85
CA GLU A 144 23.62 13.13 0.03
C GLU A 144 22.32 13.64 0.66
N ARG A 145 21.21 13.64 -0.09
CA ARG A 145 19.92 14.17 0.35
C ARG A 145 18.78 13.25 -0.02
N VAL A 146 17.86 13.08 0.92
CA VAL A 146 16.57 12.40 0.76
C VAL A 146 15.47 13.41 1.04
N ARG A 147 14.44 13.45 0.19
CA ARG A 147 13.29 14.34 0.37
C ARG A 147 12.05 13.51 0.72
N VAL A 148 11.19 14.12 1.54
CA VAL A 148 9.88 13.58 1.89
C VAL A 148 8.87 14.71 1.67
N ALA A 149 7.79 14.45 0.95
CA ALA A 149 6.71 15.43 0.83
C ALA A 149 5.94 15.50 2.15
N VAL A 150 5.76 16.70 2.69
CA VAL A 150 5.10 16.92 4.00
C VAL A 150 3.77 17.68 3.89
N ALA A 151 3.55 18.35 2.77
CA ALA A 151 2.34 19.07 2.43
C ALA A 151 2.25 19.18 0.90
N TYR A 152 1.07 19.51 0.39
CA TYR A 152 0.91 19.88 -1.02
C TYR A 152 0.63 21.37 -1.15
N GLU A 153 0.90 21.93 -2.32
CA GLU A 153 0.48 23.27 -2.68
C GLU A 153 -0.57 23.17 -3.79
N LEU A 154 -1.70 23.83 -3.59
CA LEU A 154 -2.75 23.97 -4.57
C LEU A 154 -3.14 25.45 -4.68
N ASP A 155 -2.99 26.02 -5.87
CA ASP A 155 -3.28 27.43 -6.15
C ASP A 155 -2.60 28.41 -5.17
N GLY A 156 -1.32 28.16 -4.87
CA GLY A 156 -0.51 28.97 -3.94
C GLY A 156 -0.83 28.77 -2.46
N LYS A 157 -1.70 27.81 -2.12
CA LYS A 157 -2.05 27.48 -0.72
C LYS A 157 -1.52 26.12 -0.34
N VAL A 158 -0.86 26.07 0.81
CA VAL A 158 -0.40 24.82 1.42
C VAL A 158 -1.61 24.09 2.02
N ILE A 159 -1.78 22.82 1.67
CA ILE A 159 -2.85 21.91 2.12
C ILE A 159 -2.29 20.59 2.66
#